data_AF-A0A1J4L4D5-F1
#
_entry.id   AF-A0A1J4L4D5-F1
#
_cell.length_a   1.000
_cell.length_b   1.000
_cell.length_c   1.000
_cell.angle_alpha   90.00
_cell.angle_beta   90.00
_cell.angle_gamma   90.00
#
_symmetry.space_group_name_H-M   'P 1'
#
loop_
_entity.id
_entity.type
_entity.pdbx_description
1 polymer ?
#
loop_
_entity_poly.entity_id
_entity_poly.type
_entity_poly.pdbx_seq_one_letter_code
_entity_poly.pdbx_strand_id
1 'polypeptide(L)'
;MNESDEYEFPSVADIPIPDELSPEIEAEYIAYQECLVQLENEWRQLKTNENEYQIEANNLLQQIFEKRRQKQIARKNLRMEVVERQCEKENERLKNECEDAKKVLFERLVRGYYHAYRNVTSRLKELMGKDYQSYIDANEIEFPQIITDNQMKTRYQQPEETKARISSHETELDLQKIDELFKSYQSLIRKSDDSYNNE
;
A
#
# COMPACT_ATOMS: atom_id res chain seq x y z
N MET A 1 18.56 -36.28 -24.73
CA MET A 1 18.52 -37.14 -25.92
C MET A 1 19.85 -36.97 -26.61
N ASN A 2 20.66 -38.03 -26.65
CA ASN A 2 21.94 -38.02 -27.35
C ASN A 2 21.65 -38.44 -28.79
N GLU A 3 21.49 -37.47 -29.69
CA GLU A 3 21.62 -37.69 -31.13
C GLU A 3 23.10 -37.96 -31.41
N SER A 4 23.48 -39.24 -31.35
CA SER A 4 24.73 -39.71 -31.94
C SER A 4 24.51 -39.86 -33.44
N ASP A 5 24.38 -38.73 -34.13
CA ASP A 5 24.29 -38.69 -35.58
C ASP A 5 25.70 -38.45 -36.12
N GLU A 6 26.36 -39.54 -36.52
CA GLU A 6 27.52 -39.45 -37.42
C GLU A 6 27.01 -39.00 -38.79
N TYR A 7 26.83 -37.69 -38.95
CA TYR A 7 26.63 -37.08 -40.27
C TYR A 7 27.93 -37.21 -41.07
N GLU A 8 27.82 -37.64 -42.33
CA GLU A 8 28.96 -37.77 -43.25
C GLU A 8 29.68 -36.43 -43.50
N PHE A 9 28.96 -35.33 -43.34
CA PHE A 9 29.47 -33.96 -43.46
C PHE A 9 29.11 -33.12 -42.21
N PRO A 10 30.07 -32.36 -41.64
CA PRO A 10 29.83 -31.53 -40.46
C PRO A 10 29.17 -30.17 -40.77
N SER A 11 29.09 -29.76 -42.04
CA SER A 11 28.35 -28.59 -42.50
C SER A 11 27.76 -28.84 -43.89
N VAL A 12 26.69 -28.12 -44.23
CA VAL A 12 26.10 -28.14 -45.57
C VAL A 12 27.07 -27.59 -46.63
N ALA A 13 28.02 -26.75 -46.23
CA ALA A 13 29.07 -26.24 -47.09
C ALA A 13 30.05 -27.32 -47.58
N ASP A 14 30.18 -28.42 -46.83
CA ASP A 14 31.14 -29.48 -47.12
C ASP A 14 30.58 -30.55 -48.09
N ILE A 15 29.28 -30.48 -48.40
CA ILE A 15 28.62 -31.43 -49.30
C ILE A 15 29.05 -31.13 -50.75
N PRO A 16 29.67 -32.08 -51.46
CA PRO A 16 30.09 -31.86 -52.84
C PRO A 16 28.89 -31.79 -53.79
N ILE A 17 28.98 -30.92 -54.79
CA ILE A 17 28.00 -30.85 -55.89
C ILE A 17 28.26 -32.04 -56.83
N PRO A 18 27.23 -32.81 -57.22
CA PRO A 18 27.39 -33.93 -58.14
C PRO A 18 27.93 -33.51 -59.52
N ASP A 19 28.88 -34.29 -60.04
CA ASP A 19 29.36 -34.13 -61.41
C ASP A 19 28.30 -34.58 -62.43
N GLU A 20 28.31 -34.02 -63.65
CA GLU A 20 27.39 -34.31 -64.77
C GLU A 20 26.00 -33.65 -64.74
N LEU A 21 25.81 -32.60 -63.94
CA LEU A 21 24.57 -31.81 -63.96
C LEU A 21 24.48 -30.87 -65.18
N SER A 22 23.26 -30.57 -65.63
CA SER A 22 23.05 -29.50 -66.60
C SER A 22 23.37 -28.14 -65.96
N PRO A 23 23.82 -27.13 -66.72
CA PRO A 23 24.22 -25.83 -66.19
C PRO A 23 23.12 -25.14 -65.36
N GLU A 24 21.84 -25.31 -65.74
CA GLU A 24 20.73 -24.72 -65.00
C GLU A 24 20.56 -25.38 -63.62
N ILE A 25 20.65 -26.71 -63.55
CA ILE A 25 20.47 -27.48 -62.31
C ILE A 25 21.67 -27.29 -61.38
N GLU A 26 22.88 -27.21 -61.93
CA GLU A 26 24.10 -26.90 -61.15
C GLU A 26 23.98 -25.53 -60.46
N ALA A 27 23.51 -24.52 -61.18
CA ALA A 27 23.28 -23.18 -60.63
C ALA A 27 22.20 -23.17 -59.53
N GLU A 28 21.11 -23.92 -59.71
CA GLU A 28 20.10 -24.10 -58.66
C GLU A 28 20.68 -24.79 -57.42
N TYR A 29 21.50 -25.82 -57.61
CA TYR A 29 22.14 -26.55 -56.51
C TYR A 29 23.05 -25.64 -55.68
N ILE A 30 23.85 -24.81 -56.34
CA ILE A 30 24.70 -23.79 -55.70
C ILE A 30 23.84 -22.82 -54.89
N ALA A 31 22.78 -22.29 -55.49
CA ALA A 31 21.88 -21.34 -54.81
C ALA A 31 21.21 -21.95 -53.57
N TYR A 32 20.77 -23.21 -53.66
CA TYR A 32 20.21 -23.93 -52.53
C TYR A 32 21.24 -24.22 -51.43
N GLN A 33 22.46 -24.63 -51.81
CA GLN A 33 23.54 -24.86 -50.86
C GLN A 33 23.90 -23.57 -50.12
N GLU A 34 24.02 -22.44 -50.83
CA GLU A 34 24.27 -21.13 -50.22
C GLU A 34 23.16 -20.72 -49.24
N CYS A 35 21.89 -20.91 -49.61
CA CYS A 35 20.77 -20.64 -48.70
C CYS A 35 20.82 -21.51 -47.44
N LEU A 36 21.12 -22.80 -47.59
CA LEU A 36 21.19 -23.72 -46.45
C LEU A 36 22.38 -23.42 -45.54
N VAL A 37 23.53 -23.01 -46.10
CA VAL A 37 24.69 -22.57 -45.32
C VAL A 37 24.38 -21.30 -44.53
N GLN A 38 23.64 -20.35 -45.11
CA GLN A 38 23.18 -19.17 -44.39
C GLN A 38 22.28 -19.55 -43.20
N LEU A 39 21.30 -20.42 -43.43
CA LEU A 39 20.41 -20.91 -42.37
C LEU A 39 21.17 -21.69 -41.28
N GLU A 40 22.16 -22.51 -41.66
CA GLU A 40 23.01 -23.23 -40.71
C GLU A 40 23.80 -22.25 -39.82
N ASN A 41 24.36 -21.20 -40.41
CA ASN A 41 25.09 -20.17 -39.67
C ASN A 41 24.18 -19.37 -38.74
N GLU A 42 22.99 -18.97 -39.20
CA GLU A 42 21.99 -18.30 -38.34
C GLU A 42 21.56 -19.20 -37.18
N TRP A 43 21.34 -20.48 -37.43
CA TRP A 43 20.99 -21.45 -36.38
C TRP A 43 22.11 -21.61 -35.36
N ARG A 44 23.38 -21.70 -35.81
CA ARG A 44 24.55 -21.73 -34.92
C ARG A 44 24.61 -20.46 -34.05
N GLN A 45 24.41 -19.28 -34.64
CA GLN A 45 24.39 -18.00 -33.91
C GLN A 45 23.26 -17.93 -32.88
N LEU A 46 22.06 -18.45 -33.19
CA LEU A 46 20.96 -18.54 -32.23
C LEU A 46 21.30 -19.49 -31.07
N LYS A 47 21.98 -20.61 -31.37
CA LYS A 47 22.42 -21.58 -30.35
C LYS A 47 23.51 -21.03 -29.44
N THR A 48 24.39 -20.18 -29.95
CA THR A 48 25.45 -19.51 -29.18
C THR A 48 25.00 -18.18 -28.54
N ASN A 49 23.76 -17.74 -28.77
CA ASN A 49 23.23 -16.42 -28.39
C ASN A 49 24.01 -15.23 -28.98
N GLU A 50 24.63 -15.41 -30.14
CA GLU A 50 25.37 -14.38 -30.86
C GLU A 50 24.54 -13.71 -31.95
N ASN A 51 23.32 -14.20 -32.21
CA ASN A 51 22.42 -13.60 -33.17
C ASN A 51 22.00 -12.18 -32.74
N GLU A 52 22.24 -11.20 -33.60
CA GLU A 52 22.00 -9.78 -33.31
C GLU A 52 20.54 -9.47 -32.95
N TYR A 53 19.58 -10.06 -33.68
CA TYR A 53 18.16 -9.86 -33.42
C TYR A 53 17.74 -10.43 -32.05
N GLN A 54 18.31 -11.57 -31.67
CA GLN A 54 18.06 -12.17 -30.36
C GLN A 54 18.63 -11.31 -29.23
N ILE A 55 19.84 -10.77 -29.40
CA ILE A 55 20.46 -9.85 -28.44
C ILE A 55 19.62 -8.58 -28.30
N GLU A 56 19.19 -7.98 -29.41
CA GLU A 56 18.35 -6.78 -29.41
C GLU A 56 17.00 -7.03 -28.72
N ALA A 57 16.33 -8.14 -29.03
CA ALA A 57 15.07 -8.52 -28.40
C ALA A 57 15.23 -8.71 -26.88
N ASN A 58 16.31 -9.37 -26.45
CA ASN A 58 16.61 -9.55 -25.03
C ASN A 58 16.88 -8.22 -24.32
N ASN A 59 17.64 -7.32 -24.94
CA ASN A 59 17.88 -5.99 -24.41
C ASN A 59 16.58 -5.18 -24.27
N LEU A 60 15.70 -5.23 -25.27
CA LEU A 60 14.40 -4.57 -25.22
C LEU A 60 13.52 -5.15 -24.10
N LEU A 61 13.49 -6.47 -23.95
CA LEU A 61 12.79 -7.13 -22.85
C LEU A 61 13.32 -6.64 -21.50
N GLN A 62 14.64 -6.64 -21.30
CA GLN A 62 15.26 -6.15 -20.06
C GLN A 62 14.87 -4.70 -19.76
N GLN A 63 14.89 -3.81 -20.76
CA GLN A 63 14.45 -2.42 -20.59
C GLN A 63 12.99 -2.32 -20.18
N ILE A 64 12.10 -3.12 -20.79
CA ILE A 64 10.67 -3.17 -20.43
C ILE A 64 10.50 -3.67 -19.00
N PHE A 65 11.21 -4.73 -18.61
CA PHE A 65 11.17 -5.28 -17.26
C PHE A 65 11.63 -4.25 -16.23
N GLU A 66 12.75 -3.59 -16.45
CA GLU A 66 13.28 -2.59 -15.53
C GLU A 66 12.33 -1.38 -15.42
N LYS A 67 11.78 -0.90 -16.53
CA LYS A 67 10.77 0.16 -16.52
C LYS A 67 9.50 -0.23 -15.75
N ARG A 68 9.03 -1.47 -15.91
CA ARG A 68 7.88 -2.01 -15.14
C ARG A 68 8.21 -2.09 -13.67
N ARG A 69 9.40 -2.58 -13.30
CA ARG A 69 9.88 -2.68 -11.92
C ARG A 69 9.94 -1.31 -11.26
N GLN A 70 10.58 -0.32 -11.90
CA GLN A 70 10.67 1.05 -11.39
C GLN A 70 9.29 1.67 -11.17
N LYS A 71 8.36 1.46 -12.11
CA LYS A 71 6.97 1.92 -11.96
C LYS A 71 6.27 1.31 -10.74
N GLN A 72 6.51 0.03 -10.45
CA GLN A 72 5.93 -0.63 -9.27
C GLN A 72 6.56 -0.13 -7.97
N ILE A 73 7.89 0.09 -7.96
CA ILE A 73 8.60 0.67 -6.81
C ILE A 73 8.06 2.08 -6.52
N ALA A 74 7.94 2.93 -7.55
CA ALA A 74 7.40 4.28 -7.39
C ALA A 74 5.97 4.27 -6.83
N ARG A 75 5.11 3.36 -7.33
CA ARG A 75 3.74 3.18 -6.80
C ARG A 75 3.73 2.74 -5.35
N LYS A 76 4.60 1.80 -4.96
CA LYS A 76 4.74 1.36 -3.57
C LYS A 76 5.15 2.52 -2.68
N ASN A 77 6.17 3.28 -3.07
CA ASN A 77 6.67 4.42 -2.29
C ASN A 77 5.60 5.49 -2.11
N LEU A 78 4.87 5.84 -3.17
CA LEU A 78 3.75 6.78 -3.09
C LEU A 78 2.67 6.29 -2.10
N ARG A 79 2.34 4.99 -2.11
CA ARG A 79 1.38 4.42 -1.15
C ARG A 79 1.88 4.55 0.29
N MET A 80 3.16 4.29 0.55
CA MET A 80 3.74 4.45 1.89
C MET A 80 3.67 5.90 2.34
N GLU A 81 4.05 6.85 1.49
CA GLU A 81 4.00 8.28 1.79
C GLU A 81 2.57 8.76 2.11
N VAL A 82 1.56 8.29 1.36
CA VAL A 82 0.16 8.61 1.63
C VAL A 82 -0.28 8.08 3.00
N VAL A 83 0.11 6.85 3.35
CA VAL A 83 -0.22 6.25 4.65
C VAL A 83 0.46 7.00 5.79
N GLU A 84 1.73 7.37 5.64
CA GLU A 84 2.48 8.15 6.62
C GLU A 84 1.79 9.51 6.87
N ARG A 85 1.46 10.26 5.81
CA ARG A 85 0.75 11.53 5.93
C ARG A 85 -0.62 11.40 6.58
N GLN A 86 -1.35 10.32 6.29
CA GLN A 86 -2.64 10.05 6.94
C GLN A 86 -2.46 9.76 8.43
N CYS A 87 -1.44 8.98 8.79
CA CYS A 87 -1.11 8.68 10.18
C CYS A 87 -0.74 9.96 10.96
N GLU A 88 0.09 10.82 10.38
CA GLU A 88 0.44 12.12 10.95
C GLU A 88 -0.79 12.99 11.20
N LYS A 89 -1.66 13.11 10.19
CA LYS A 89 -2.92 13.88 10.29
C LYS A 89 -3.84 13.35 11.39
N GLU A 90 -4.00 12.04 11.50
CA GLU A 90 -4.83 11.43 12.55
C GLU A 90 -4.21 11.62 13.94
N ASN A 91 -2.88 11.53 14.07
CA ASN A 91 -2.19 11.82 15.33
C ASN A 91 -2.37 13.28 15.75
N GLU A 92 -2.27 14.23 14.82
CA GLU A 92 -2.56 15.64 15.11
C GLU A 92 -4.02 15.86 15.54
N ARG A 93 -4.96 15.21 14.84
CA ARG A 93 -6.38 15.27 15.22
C ARG A 93 -6.60 14.75 16.63
N LEU A 94 -6.08 13.56 16.96
CA LEU A 94 -6.19 12.96 18.29
C LEU A 94 -5.56 13.82 19.38
N LYS A 95 -4.41 14.45 19.08
CA LYS A 95 -3.75 15.36 20.01
C LYS A 95 -4.62 16.58 20.30
N ASN A 96 -5.23 17.18 19.28
CA ASN A 96 -6.13 18.32 19.44
C ASN A 96 -7.40 17.93 20.22
N GLU A 97 -8.01 16.79 19.89
CA GLU A 97 -9.16 16.25 20.63
C GLU A 97 -8.82 15.99 22.11
N CYS A 98 -7.61 15.49 22.40
CA CYS A 98 -7.15 15.28 23.76
C CYS A 98 -7.01 16.60 24.54
N GLU A 99 -6.41 17.63 23.94
CA GLU A 99 -6.28 18.94 24.57
C GLU A 99 -7.63 19.61 24.82
N ASP A 100 -8.57 19.48 23.88
CA ASP A 100 -9.92 20.01 24.08
C ASP A 100 -10.69 19.22 25.15
N ALA A 101 -10.55 17.89 25.19
CA ALA A 101 -11.11 17.07 26.26
C ALA A 101 -10.55 17.44 27.64
N LYS A 102 -9.24 17.75 27.75
CA LYS A 102 -8.62 18.22 28.99
C LYS A 102 -9.21 19.55 29.43
N LYS A 103 -9.39 20.51 28.52
CA LYS A 103 -10.02 21.81 28.83
C LYS A 103 -11.45 21.62 29.35
N VAL A 104 -12.24 20.81 28.65
CA VAL A 104 -13.63 20.50 29.05
C VAL A 104 -13.68 19.81 30.41
N LEU A 105 -12.78 18.87 30.68
CA LEU A 105 -12.68 18.21 31.98
C LEU A 105 -12.31 19.21 33.08
N PHE A 106 -11.32 20.06 32.84
CA PHE A 106 -10.90 21.09 33.79
C PHE A 106 -12.05 22.04 34.12
N GLU A 107 -12.76 22.56 33.11
CA GLU A 107 -13.95 23.40 33.31
C GLU A 107 -15.01 22.68 34.14
N ARG A 108 -15.26 21.38 33.87
CA ARG A 108 -16.22 20.57 34.61
C ARG A 108 -15.80 20.39 36.07
N LEU A 109 -14.52 20.14 36.33
CA LEU A 109 -13.98 20.00 37.69
C LEU A 109 -14.11 21.30 38.48
N VAL A 110 -13.75 22.43 37.87
CA VAL A 110 -13.89 23.76 38.48
C VAL A 110 -15.35 24.06 38.81
N ARG A 111 -16.28 23.78 37.89
CA ARG A 111 -17.73 23.94 38.14
C ARG A 111 -18.24 23.00 39.23
N GLY A 112 -17.81 21.73 39.22
CA GLY A 112 -18.18 20.74 40.24
C GLY A 112 -17.72 21.17 41.63
N TYR A 113 -16.47 21.64 41.74
CA TYR A 113 -15.92 22.19 42.97
C TYR A 113 -16.71 23.40 43.45
N TYR A 114 -16.98 24.37 42.56
CA TYR A 114 -17.78 25.55 42.89
C TYR A 114 -19.19 25.20 43.38
N HIS A 115 -19.87 24.26 42.71
CA HIS A 115 -21.20 23.82 43.11
C HIS A 115 -21.19 23.10 44.47
N ALA A 116 -20.23 22.21 44.70
CA ALA A 116 -20.06 21.53 45.98
C ALA A 116 -19.82 22.55 47.10
N TYR A 117 -18.93 23.52 46.85
CA TYR A 117 -18.68 24.60 47.80
C TYR A 117 -19.94 25.41 48.10
N ARG A 118 -20.64 25.92 47.08
CA ARG A 118 -21.88 26.69 47.24
C ARG A 118 -22.94 25.92 48.04
N ASN A 119 -23.06 24.62 47.80
CA ASN A 119 -23.97 23.77 48.56
C ASN A 119 -23.58 23.69 50.04
N VAL A 120 -22.29 23.50 50.33
CA VAL A 120 -21.77 23.46 51.70
C VAL A 120 -21.95 24.81 52.38
N THR A 121 -21.60 25.93 51.73
CA THR A 121 -21.79 27.27 52.32
C THR A 121 -23.25 27.64 52.50
N SER A 122 -24.14 27.27 51.56
CA SER A 122 -25.59 27.48 51.72
C SER A 122 -26.11 26.73 52.94
N ARG A 123 -25.67 25.48 53.13
CA ARG A 123 -26.08 24.67 54.28
C ARG A 123 -25.49 25.19 55.59
N LEU A 124 -24.25 25.67 55.56
CA LEU A 124 -23.62 26.35 56.70
C LEU A 124 -24.39 27.63 57.06
N LYS A 125 -24.80 28.43 56.07
CA LYS A 125 -25.63 29.62 56.26
C LYS A 125 -27.00 29.30 56.86
N GLU A 126 -27.63 28.22 56.42
CA GLU A 126 -28.90 27.74 57.00
C GLU A 126 -28.73 27.33 58.47
N LEU A 127 -27.62 26.68 58.83
CA LEU A 127 -27.34 26.25 60.19
C LEU A 127 -26.97 27.43 61.12
N MET A 128 -26.17 28.38 60.62
CA MET A 128 -25.62 29.50 61.39
C MET A 128 -26.54 30.73 61.41
N GLY A 129 -27.47 30.84 60.46
CA GLY A 129 -28.43 31.95 60.38
C GLY A 129 -27.76 33.32 60.32
N LYS A 130 -27.98 34.13 61.37
CA LYS A 130 -27.48 35.52 61.46
C LYS A 130 -25.97 35.60 61.73
N ASP A 131 -25.38 34.56 62.32
CA ASP A 131 -23.97 34.53 62.71
C ASP A 131 -23.05 34.13 61.55
N TYR A 132 -23.63 33.76 60.41
CA TYR A 132 -22.89 33.31 59.23
C TYR A 132 -21.86 34.33 58.73
N GLN A 133 -22.24 35.60 58.60
CA GLN A 133 -21.35 36.62 58.04
C GLN A 133 -20.16 36.88 58.97
N SER A 134 -20.43 37.00 60.28
CA SER A 134 -19.38 37.16 61.30
C SER A 134 -18.41 35.98 61.34
N TYR A 135 -18.89 34.76 61.07
CA TYR A 135 -18.04 33.57 60.99
C TYR A 135 -17.16 33.55 59.73
N ILE A 136 -17.70 33.93 58.58
CA ILE A 136 -16.93 34.02 57.32
C ILE A 136 -15.81 35.06 57.44
N ASP A 137 -16.15 36.25 57.96
CA ASP A 137 -15.21 37.36 58.09
C ASP A 137 -14.09 37.04 59.10
N ALA A 138 -14.39 36.28 60.16
CA ALA A 138 -13.42 35.86 61.17
C ALA A 138 -12.47 34.74 60.71
N ASN A 139 -12.81 34.01 59.66
CA ASN A 139 -12.02 32.87 59.16
C ASN A 139 -11.35 33.14 57.79
N GLU A 140 -11.38 34.38 57.30
CA GLU A 140 -10.70 34.84 56.07
C GLU A 140 -10.94 33.93 54.84
N ILE A 141 -12.18 33.49 54.66
CA ILE A 141 -12.53 32.57 53.58
C ILE A 141 -12.62 33.35 52.25
N GLU A 142 -11.51 33.55 51.55
CA GLU A 142 -11.46 34.16 50.20
C GLU A 142 -11.55 33.13 49.07
N PHE A 143 -12.35 33.43 48.03
CA PHE A 143 -12.59 32.53 46.90
C PHE A 143 -12.29 33.15 45.53
N PRO A 144 -11.80 32.34 44.56
CA PRO A 144 -11.60 32.80 43.19
C PRO A 144 -12.93 33.23 42.54
N GLN A 145 -12.97 34.43 41.96
CA GLN A 145 -14.08 34.86 41.12
C GLN A 145 -14.06 34.08 39.80
N ILE A 146 -14.98 33.14 39.65
CA ILE A 146 -15.15 32.42 38.38
C ILE A 146 -16.15 33.19 37.53
N ILE A 147 -15.65 33.82 36.46
CA ILE A 147 -16.47 34.50 35.46
C ILE A 147 -17.43 33.47 34.87
N THR A 148 -18.73 33.67 35.13
CA THR A 148 -19.78 32.80 34.62
C THR A 148 -20.07 33.24 33.20
N ASP A 149 -19.51 32.55 32.20
CA ASP A 149 -19.84 32.86 30.81
C ASP A 149 -21.29 32.42 30.53
N ASN A 150 -22.16 33.39 30.20
CA ASN A 150 -23.60 33.18 30.04
C ASN A 150 -23.99 32.26 28.86
N GLN A 151 -23.04 31.84 28.02
CA GLN A 151 -23.27 30.89 26.91
C GLN A 151 -22.79 29.46 27.21
N MET A 152 -22.35 29.17 28.43
CA MET A 152 -21.77 27.87 28.75
C MET A 152 -22.82 26.75 28.86
N LYS A 153 -22.70 25.78 27.95
CA LYS A 153 -23.56 24.59 27.81
C LYS A 153 -23.84 23.94 29.18
N THR A 154 -25.10 23.96 29.57
CA THR A 154 -25.68 23.39 30.81
C THR A 154 -25.74 21.86 30.84
N ARG A 155 -25.09 21.15 29.91
CA ARG A 155 -25.19 19.70 29.83
C ARG A 155 -24.15 19.03 30.73
N TYR A 156 -24.62 18.56 31.88
CA TYR A 156 -24.00 17.53 32.71
C TYR A 156 -23.95 16.14 32.04
N GLN A 157 -24.45 15.99 30.80
CA GLN A 157 -24.31 14.75 30.05
C GLN A 157 -22.82 14.44 29.86
N GLN A 158 -22.41 13.24 30.26
CA GLN A 158 -21.19 12.63 29.74
C GLN A 158 -21.24 12.77 28.21
N PRO A 159 -20.17 13.26 27.55
CA PRO A 159 -20.01 12.96 26.13
C PRO A 159 -20.08 11.44 26.02
N GLU A 160 -20.97 10.92 25.17
CA GLU A 160 -20.87 9.51 24.81
C GLU A 160 -19.43 9.30 24.35
N GLU A 161 -18.70 8.40 25.02
CA GLU A 161 -17.43 7.94 24.50
C GLU A 161 -17.70 7.53 23.05
N THR A 162 -17.03 8.19 22.10
CA THR A 162 -16.96 7.69 20.74
C THR A 162 -16.29 6.34 20.86
N LYS A 163 -17.10 5.30 21.04
CA LYS A 163 -16.68 3.92 20.86
C LYS A 163 -16.21 3.91 19.43
N ALA A 164 -14.90 3.98 19.23
CA ALA A 164 -14.25 3.63 17.98
C ALA A 164 -14.44 2.12 17.78
N ARG A 165 -15.71 1.69 17.68
CA ARG A 165 -16.09 0.42 17.13
C ARG A 165 -16.09 0.69 15.64
N ILE A 166 -15.05 0.22 14.97
CA ILE A 166 -15.12 -0.06 13.54
C ILE A 166 -16.46 -0.76 13.32
N SER A 167 -17.29 -0.17 12.48
CA SER A 167 -18.63 -0.71 12.27
C SER A 167 -18.49 -2.15 11.76
N SER A 168 -19.38 -3.05 12.18
CA SER A 168 -19.41 -4.41 11.63
C SER A 168 -19.52 -4.37 10.10
N HIS A 169 -20.18 -3.33 9.58
CA HIS A 169 -20.30 -3.06 8.15
C HIS A 169 -18.97 -2.67 7.49
N GLU A 170 -18.14 -1.85 8.15
CA GLU A 170 -16.80 -1.49 7.64
C GLU A 170 -15.87 -2.72 7.64
N THR A 171 -15.96 -3.53 8.69
CA THR A 171 -15.20 -4.79 8.79
C THR A 171 -15.60 -5.76 7.68
N GLU A 172 -16.90 -5.87 7.38
CA GLU A 172 -17.43 -6.73 6.34
C GLU A 172 -17.06 -6.26 4.92
N LEU A 173 -17.07 -4.94 4.68
CA LEU A 173 -16.58 -4.33 3.43
C LEU A 173 -15.09 -4.60 3.20
N ASP A 174 -14.28 -4.49 4.25
CA ASP A 174 -12.84 -4.77 4.15
C ASP A 174 -12.57 -6.26 3.93
N LEU A 175 -13.32 -7.14 4.60
CA LEU A 175 -13.25 -8.59 4.34
C LEU A 175 -13.67 -8.95 2.91
N GLN A 176 -14.70 -8.30 2.36
CA GLN A 176 -15.09 -8.49 0.96
C GLN A 176 -13.98 -8.07 -0.01
N LYS A 177 -13.34 -6.91 0.22
CA LYS A 177 -12.20 -6.47 -0.61
C LYS A 177 -11.02 -7.44 -0.53
N ILE A 178 -10.73 -7.97 0.65
CA ILE A 178 -9.67 -8.97 0.84
C ILE A 178 -10.00 -10.25 0.05
N ASP A 179 -11.24 -10.72 0.10
CA ASP A 179 -11.69 -11.91 -0.63
C ASP A 179 -11.66 -11.70 -2.16
N GLU A 180 -12.05 -10.52 -2.65
CA GLU A 180 -11.92 -10.16 -4.06
C GLU A 180 -10.46 -10.14 -4.54
N LEU A 181 -9.56 -9.55 -3.74
CA LEU A 181 -8.13 -9.55 -4.04
C LEU A 181 -7.56 -10.97 -4.07
N PHE A 182 -8.00 -11.82 -3.15
CA PHE A 182 -7.57 -13.22 -3.09
C PHE A 182 -8.06 -14.02 -4.30
N LYS A 183 -9.33 -13.87 -4.68
CA LYS A 183 -9.90 -14.47 -5.90
C LYS A 183 -9.18 -13.99 -7.17
N SER A 184 -8.87 -12.70 -7.26
CA SER A 184 -8.08 -12.15 -8.36
C SER A 184 -6.70 -12.79 -8.42
N TYR A 185 -6.02 -12.95 -7.28
CA TYR A 185 -4.70 -13.58 -7.21
C TYR A 185 -4.75 -15.07 -7.61
N GLN A 186 -5.73 -15.82 -7.13
CA GLN A 186 -5.92 -17.23 -7.53
C GLN A 186 -6.19 -17.36 -9.03
N SER A 187 -6.97 -16.45 -9.62
CA SER A 187 -7.24 -16.45 -11.05
C SER A 187 -5.99 -16.17 -11.89
N LEU A 188 -5.08 -15.34 -11.38
CA LEU A 188 -3.79 -15.05 -12.00
C LEU A 188 -2.85 -16.25 -11.95
N ILE A 189 -2.81 -16.97 -10.82
CA ILE A 189 -2.03 -18.20 -10.70
C ILE A 189 -2.54 -19.26 -11.67
N ARG A 190 -3.86 -19.52 -11.70
CA ARG A 190 -4.43 -20.52 -12.61
C ARG A 190 -4.13 -20.20 -14.08
N LYS A 191 -4.26 -18.93 -14.48
CA LYS A 191 -3.90 -18.50 -15.83
C LYS A 191 -2.41 -18.69 -16.15
N SER A 192 -1.53 -18.52 -15.16
CA SER A 192 -0.10 -18.78 -15.30
C SER A 192 0.18 -20.28 -15.48
N ASP A 193 -0.52 -21.15 -14.75
CA ASP A 193 -0.39 -22.60 -14.84
C ASP A 193 -0.98 -23.16 -16.15
N ASP A 194 -2.08 -22.59 -16.63
CA ASP A 194 -2.71 -22.99 -17.91
C ASP A 194 -1.87 -22.59 -19.14
N SER A 195 -1.07 -21.52 -19.03
CA SER A 195 -0.11 -21.13 -20.06
C SER A 195 1.20 -21.94 -20.02
N TYR A 196 1.49 -22.62 -18.92
CA TYR A 196 2.64 -23.54 -18.81
C TYR A 196 2.33 -24.96 -19.29
N ASN A 197 1.05 -25.35 -19.37
CA ASN A 197 0.61 -26.69 -19.79
C ASN A 197 0.12 -26.77 -21.25
N ASN A 198 0.20 -25.67 -22.02
CA ASN A 198 -0.22 -25.60 -23.42
C ASN A 198 0.97 -25.36 -24.40
N GLU A 199 2.20 -25.54 -23.93
CA GLU A 199 3.42 -25.68 -24.77
C GLU A 199 3.90 -27.14 -24.70
#